data_AF-A0A515KS79-F1
#
_entry.id   AF-A0A515KS79-F1
#
_cell.length_a   1.000
_cell.length_b   1.000
_cell.length_c   1.000
_cell.angle_alpha   90.00
_cell.angle_beta   90.00
_cell.angle_gamma   90.00
#
_symmetry.space_group_name_H-M   'P 1'
#
loop_
_entity.id
_entity.type
_entity.pdbx_description
1 polymer ?
#
loop_
_entity_poly.entity_id
_entity_poly.type
_entity_poly.pdbx_seq_one_letter_code
_entity_poly.pdbx_strand_id
1 'polypeptide(L)'
;MASEAASVRTVTFDQLTTSNLYVDATYQGGRRGNMGDDPLPRLLRMDSLGGFRKRGSVAGKLQMLVLTSSMADTDWPDSLDRETGVFTYYGDNKKPGQELHKTGRDGNLILQKIFNAARSGVEGRREVPPTFLFANAGTWRDMIFLGLAVPGASDLDASEELVAIWRTAGGQRFQNYRARFTVLNVPTITRTWLDSLIAGKPEDELAPEAWQTWIKTGRRKALMATRSLEYRSKGEQLPRDKEGEAIVQVIRDYFKDTPHAFEHCAAAVARFMMPDVVSLDVTRPSRDGGRDGVGQLRVGAGPSGILVDFALEAKCYSPSNSVGVREMSRLISRLRHRQFGVLVTTSWVDLQAYKEIKEDQHPIVVVSAGDIVDLLRRNGKGSAAIVTTWLAEEFPAATQEMAASSTDTVLPITPAL
;
A
#
# COMPACT_ATOMS: atom_id res chain seq x y z
N MET A 1 -7.23 -29.00 -15.93
CA MET A 1 -5.89 -28.66 -16.46
C MET A 1 -5.14 -27.95 -15.35
N ALA A 2 -4.04 -28.54 -14.89
CA ALA A 2 -3.26 -28.00 -13.78
C ALA A 2 -2.74 -26.61 -14.14
N SER A 3 -2.93 -25.64 -13.25
CA SER A 3 -2.34 -24.31 -13.40
C SER A 3 -0.82 -24.45 -13.40
N GLU A 4 -0.18 -24.17 -14.53
CA GLU A 4 1.24 -23.85 -14.54
C GLU A 4 1.44 -22.67 -13.60
N ALA A 5 2.09 -22.92 -12.47
CA ALA A 5 2.65 -21.85 -11.65
C ALA A 5 3.56 -21.04 -12.59
N ALA A 6 3.22 -19.77 -12.82
CA ALA A 6 4.01 -18.89 -13.68
C ALA A 6 5.46 -18.90 -13.17
N SER A 7 6.33 -19.58 -13.92
CA SER A 7 7.76 -19.63 -13.67
C SER A 7 8.29 -18.19 -13.64
N VAL A 8 8.77 -17.74 -12.48
CA VAL A 8 9.37 -16.42 -12.33
C VAL A 8 10.61 -16.38 -13.20
N ARG A 9 10.53 -15.62 -14.31
CA ARG A 9 11.61 -15.53 -15.28
C ARG A 9 12.86 -14.99 -14.60
N THR A 10 13.98 -15.71 -14.73
CA THR A 10 15.27 -15.29 -14.17
C THR A 10 16.26 -15.06 -15.31
N VAL A 11 16.92 -13.91 -15.30
CA VAL A 11 17.99 -13.52 -16.22
C VAL A 11 19.31 -13.55 -15.47
N THR A 12 20.25 -14.36 -15.94
CA THR A 12 21.55 -14.53 -15.27
C THR A 12 22.47 -13.33 -15.54
N PHE A 13 23.51 -13.17 -14.70
CA PHE A 13 24.44 -12.04 -14.78
C PHE A 13 25.15 -11.90 -16.14
N ASP A 14 25.37 -13.01 -16.85
CA ASP A 14 26.01 -13.02 -18.17
C ASP A 14 25.05 -12.68 -19.32
N GLN A 15 23.74 -12.84 -19.09
CA GLN A 15 22.70 -12.49 -20.07
C GLN A 15 22.27 -11.02 -20.00
N LEU A 16 22.67 -10.28 -18.94
CA LEU A 16 22.17 -8.93 -18.68
C LEU A 16 22.38 -7.94 -19.85
N THR A 17 23.49 -8.05 -20.57
CA THR A 17 23.82 -7.09 -21.63
C THR A 17 22.97 -7.24 -22.89
N THR A 18 22.34 -8.40 -23.09
CA THR A 18 21.52 -8.70 -24.28
C THR A 18 20.05 -8.91 -23.97
N SER A 19 19.69 -8.98 -22.68
CA SER A 19 18.33 -9.25 -22.25
C SER A 19 17.40 -8.05 -22.39
N ASN A 20 16.15 -8.33 -22.75
CA ASN A 20 15.03 -7.40 -22.57
C ASN A 20 14.73 -7.19 -21.08
N LEU A 21 13.95 -6.17 -20.75
CA LEU A 21 13.31 -6.09 -19.42
C LEU A 21 11.94 -6.74 -19.45
N TYR A 22 11.70 -7.74 -18.61
CA TYR A 22 10.43 -8.43 -18.46
C TYR A 22 9.87 -8.09 -17.09
N VAL A 23 8.61 -7.63 -17.05
CA VAL A 23 7.96 -7.32 -15.78
C VAL A 23 7.97 -8.56 -14.88
N ASP A 24 8.25 -8.35 -13.59
CA ASP A 24 8.38 -9.36 -12.54
C ASP A 24 9.53 -10.37 -12.72
N ALA A 25 10.40 -10.20 -13.72
CA ALA A 25 11.58 -11.03 -13.86
C ALA A 25 12.70 -10.63 -12.89
N THR A 26 13.42 -11.63 -12.40
CA THR A 26 14.60 -11.46 -11.55
C THR A 26 15.86 -11.31 -12.41
N TYR A 27 16.60 -10.24 -12.21
CA TYR A 27 17.89 -9.95 -12.84
C TYR A 27 19.01 -10.19 -11.82
N GLN A 28 19.78 -11.23 -12.05
CA GLN A 28 20.80 -11.66 -11.09
C GLN A 28 22.01 -10.74 -11.14
N GLY A 29 22.44 -10.31 -9.95
CA GLY A 29 23.72 -9.68 -9.74
C GLY A 29 24.90 -10.65 -9.86
N GLY A 30 26.11 -10.10 -9.84
CA GLY A 30 27.32 -10.91 -9.66
C GLY A 30 27.35 -11.55 -8.27
N ARG A 31 28.29 -12.47 -8.03
CA ARG A 31 28.49 -13.16 -6.74
C ARG A 31 29.88 -12.95 -6.16
N ARG A 32 30.55 -11.84 -6.51
CA ARG A 32 31.94 -11.55 -6.14
C ARG A 32 32.11 -10.82 -4.81
N GLY A 33 31.03 -10.41 -4.15
CA GLY A 33 31.08 -9.70 -2.86
C GLY A 33 31.33 -8.20 -2.97
N ASN A 34 31.26 -7.61 -4.17
CA ASN A 34 31.65 -6.22 -4.40
C ASN A 34 30.58 -5.41 -5.16
N MET A 35 30.83 -4.11 -5.37
CA MET A 35 29.87 -3.22 -6.05
C MET A 35 29.57 -3.63 -7.50
N GLY A 36 30.47 -4.37 -8.14
CA GLY A 36 30.28 -4.91 -9.49
C GLY A 36 29.30 -6.08 -9.57
N ASP A 37 28.71 -6.48 -8.44
CA ASP A 37 27.61 -7.43 -8.38
C ASP A 37 26.25 -6.78 -8.62
N ASP A 38 26.16 -5.45 -8.69
CA ASP A 38 24.93 -4.76 -9.08
C ASP A 38 24.57 -5.10 -10.54
N PRO A 39 23.34 -5.54 -10.86
CA PRO A 39 22.95 -5.89 -12.23
C PRO A 39 22.77 -4.66 -13.13
N LEU A 40 22.40 -3.50 -12.58
CA LEU A 40 22.03 -2.32 -13.39
C LEU A 40 23.17 -1.71 -14.23
N PRO A 41 24.43 -1.67 -13.76
CA PRO A 41 25.55 -1.27 -14.61
C PRO A 41 25.71 -2.12 -15.87
N ARG A 42 25.44 -3.43 -15.82
CA ARG A 42 25.49 -4.30 -17.01
C ARG A 42 24.22 -4.18 -17.85
N LEU A 43 23.07 -4.12 -17.20
CA LEU A 43 21.75 -4.13 -17.84
C LEU A 43 21.41 -2.80 -18.54
N LEU A 44 21.76 -1.66 -17.91
CA LEU A 44 21.33 -0.31 -18.33
C LEU A 44 22.47 0.70 -18.43
N ARG A 45 23.74 0.28 -18.22
CA ARG A 45 24.91 1.18 -18.23
C ARG A 45 24.75 2.37 -17.29
N MET A 46 24.25 2.10 -16.08
CA MET A 46 24.08 3.11 -15.03
C MET A 46 25.10 2.96 -13.91
N ASP A 47 25.19 3.97 -13.04
CA ASP A 47 25.97 3.89 -11.82
C ASP A 47 25.50 2.72 -10.93
N SER A 48 26.46 2.17 -10.19
CA SER A 48 26.17 1.23 -9.12
C SER A 48 25.70 2.01 -7.87
N LEU A 49 24.72 1.45 -7.15
CA LEU A 49 24.13 1.98 -5.91
C LEU A 49 23.17 3.17 -6.04
N GLY A 50 22.31 3.28 -5.01
CA GLY A 50 21.39 4.38 -4.71
C GLY A 50 19.98 4.22 -5.30
N GLY A 51 19.02 4.85 -4.60
CA GLY A 51 17.59 4.84 -4.92
C GLY A 51 17.25 5.49 -6.26
N PHE A 52 17.91 6.61 -6.56
CA PHE A 52 17.83 7.31 -7.83
C PHE A 52 19.09 7.07 -8.64
N ARG A 53 18.94 6.56 -9.86
CA ARG A 53 20.04 6.38 -10.82
C ARG A 53 19.63 6.99 -12.15
N LYS A 54 20.47 7.85 -12.70
CA LYS A 54 20.12 8.69 -13.85
C LYS A 54 21.18 8.60 -14.93
N ARG A 55 20.74 8.68 -16.19
CA ARG A 55 21.60 9.03 -17.32
C ARG A 55 21.27 10.45 -17.78
N GLY A 56 22.29 11.20 -18.16
CA GLY A 56 22.18 12.62 -18.42
C GLY A 56 22.38 13.46 -17.14
N SER A 57 21.92 14.71 -17.18
CA SER A 57 22.18 15.71 -16.15
C SER A 57 20.88 16.31 -15.65
N VAL A 58 20.79 16.58 -14.35
CA VAL A 58 19.64 17.30 -13.76
C VAL A 58 19.62 18.75 -14.23
N ALA A 59 20.79 19.37 -14.43
CA ALA A 59 20.87 20.73 -14.96
C ALA A 59 20.59 20.78 -16.47
N GLY A 60 20.83 19.68 -17.18
CA GLY A 60 20.52 19.50 -18.60
C GLY A 60 19.32 18.57 -18.79
N LYS A 61 19.43 17.70 -19.80
CA LYS A 61 18.41 16.70 -20.12
C LYS A 61 18.65 15.38 -19.37
N LEU A 62 17.61 14.89 -18.70
CA LEU A 62 17.57 13.53 -18.19
C LEU A 62 17.18 12.59 -19.34
N GLN A 63 18.02 11.60 -19.61
CA GLN A 63 17.82 10.66 -20.72
C GLN A 63 17.13 9.38 -20.27
N MET A 64 17.40 8.96 -19.03
CA MET A 64 16.84 7.75 -18.43
C MET A 64 16.89 7.87 -16.93
N LEU A 65 15.85 7.37 -16.25
CA LEU A 65 15.79 7.29 -14.81
C LEU A 65 15.52 5.85 -14.37
N VAL A 66 16.21 5.39 -13.34
CA VAL A 66 15.89 4.17 -12.61
C VAL A 66 15.62 4.53 -11.16
N LEU A 67 14.47 4.07 -10.66
CA LEU A 67 14.11 4.11 -9.25
C LEU A 67 14.23 2.71 -8.67
N THR A 68 15.08 2.55 -7.67
CA THR A 68 15.23 1.30 -6.93
C THR A 68 14.58 1.42 -5.56
N SER A 69 13.81 0.42 -5.15
CA SER A 69 13.24 0.31 -3.80
C SER A 69 13.66 -0.98 -3.10
N SER A 70 13.89 -0.91 -1.79
CA SER A 70 14.04 -2.11 -0.96
C SER A 70 12.70 -2.77 -0.62
N MET A 71 11.59 -2.05 -0.79
CA MET A 71 10.23 -2.47 -0.37
C MET A 71 10.12 -2.81 1.13
N ALA A 72 11.11 -2.42 1.94
CA ALA A 72 11.25 -2.83 3.34
C ALA A 72 11.42 -1.67 4.33
N ASP A 73 11.50 -0.43 3.83
CA ASP A 73 11.60 0.77 4.67
C ASP A 73 10.22 1.09 5.27
N THR A 74 10.08 0.92 6.58
CA THR A 74 8.81 1.13 7.30
C THR A 74 8.44 2.60 7.45
N ASP A 75 9.43 3.49 7.50
CA ASP A 75 9.21 4.94 7.63
C ASP A 75 8.81 5.55 6.28
N TRP A 76 9.32 4.94 5.20
CA TRP A 76 9.09 5.32 3.81
C TRP A 76 8.59 4.11 3.01
N PRO A 77 7.32 3.69 3.21
CA PRO A 77 6.79 2.44 2.70
C PRO A 77 6.46 2.54 1.21
N ASP A 78 7.49 2.50 0.36
CA ASP A 78 7.33 2.34 -1.08
C ASP A 78 6.46 1.12 -1.37
N SER A 79 5.52 1.24 -2.30
CA SER A 79 4.54 0.18 -2.56
C SER A 79 4.05 0.19 -3.99
N LEU A 80 3.95 -1.00 -4.59
CA LEU A 80 3.28 -1.21 -5.87
C LEU A 80 1.90 -1.82 -5.61
N ASP A 81 0.84 -1.10 -5.98
CA ASP A 81 -0.49 -1.66 -6.10
C ASP A 81 -0.62 -2.32 -7.48
N ARG A 82 -0.65 -3.65 -7.50
CA ARG A 82 -0.70 -4.46 -8.72
C ARG A 82 -2.09 -4.44 -9.37
N GLU A 83 -3.14 -4.12 -8.62
CA GLU A 83 -4.51 -4.10 -9.15
C GLU A 83 -4.74 -2.81 -9.95
N THR A 84 -4.23 -1.69 -9.45
CA THR A 84 -4.34 -0.38 -10.10
C THR A 84 -3.15 -0.04 -11.01
N GLY A 85 -2.00 -0.70 -10.80
CA GLY A 85 -0.75 -0.35 -11.48
C GLY A 85 -0.08 0.91 -10.91
N VAL A 86 -0.49 1.38 -9.73
CA VAL A 86 0.05 2.59 -9.09
C VAL A 86 1.25 2.24 -8.20
N PHE A 87 2.38 2.90 -8.45
CA PHE A 87 3.57 2.82 -7.61
C PHE A 87 3.72 4.07 -6.75
N THR A 88 3.82 3.89 -5.45
CA THR A 88 4.13 4.95 -4.48
C THR A 88 5.61 4.90 -4.16
N TYR A 89 6.30 6.02 -4.36
CA TYR A 89 7.73 6.16 -4.12
C TYR A 89 8.02 7.37 -3.24
N TYR A 90 8.84 7.20 -2.22
CA TYR A 90 9.27 8.28 -1.35
C TYR A 90 10.63 8.83 -1.74
N GLY A 91 10.76 10.15 -1.62
CA GLY A 91 11.95 10.90 -1.98
C GLY A 91 13.20 10.57 -1.17
N ASP A 92 14.34 11.18 -1.54
CA ASP A 92 15.64 10.90 -0.92
C ASP A 92 15.96 11.77 0.31
N ASN A 93 15.09 12.72 0.70
CA ASN A 93 15.27 13.48 1.94
C ASN A 93 14.73 12.72 3.16
N LYS A 94 15.49 11.72 3.63
CA LYS A 94 15.08 10.82 4.72
C LYS A 94 15.61 11.21 6.11
N LYS A 95 16.34 12.33 6.23
CA LYS A 95 16.95 12.77 7.49
C LYS A 95 16.64 14.25 7.75
N PRO A 96 16.51 14.66 9.03
CA PRO A 96 16.34 16.07 9.37
C PRO A 96 17.60 16.89 9.09
N GLY A 97 17.42 18.21 8.98
CA GLY A 97 18.52 19.17 8.79
C GLY A 97 18.86 19.51 7.33
N GLN A 98 18.14 18.94 6.35
CA GLN A 98 18.28 19.30 4.93
C GLN A 98 16.99 19.89 4.36
N GLU A 99 17.13 20.92 3.53
CA GLU A 99 16.05 21.49 2.74
C GLU A 99 15.54 20.46 1.73
N LEU A 100 14.24 20.49 1.41
CA LEU A 100 13.54 19.44 0.64
C LEU A 100 14.26 19.04 -0.66
N HIS A 101 14.88 19.98 -1.35
CA HIS A 101 15.56 19.74 -2.65
C HIS A 101 17.09 19.62 -2.53
N LYS A 102 17.68 19.90 -1.37
CA LYS A 102 19.13 19.83 -1.16
C LYS A 102 19.54 18.44 -0.67
N THR A 103 19.34 17.45 -1.52
CA THR A 103 19.69 16.05 -1.24
C THR A 103 20.94 15.63 -2.01
N GLY A 104 21.71 14.68 -1.46
CA GLY A 104 23.03 14.32 -2.01
C GLY A 104 23.04 13.77 -3.43
N ARG A 105 21.88 13.41 -4.01
CA ARG A 105 21.75 12.90 -5.39
C ARG A 105 20.67 13.61 -6.22
N ASP A 106 20.14 14.72 -5.70
CA ASP A 106 19.06 15.50 -6.30
C ASP A 106 17.75 14.73 -6.52
N GLY A 107 17.47 13.64 -5.78
CA GLY A 107 16.29 12.79 -6.03
C GLY A 107 14.98 13.57 -5.96
N ASN A 108 14.79 14.36 -4.90
CA ASN A 108 13.62 15.23 -4.74
C ASN A 108 13.52 16.31 -5.83
N LEU A 109 14.66 16.85 -6.28
CA LEU A 109 14.68 17.81 -7.38
C LEU A 109 14.30 17.14 -8.72
N ILE A 110 14.75 15.91 -8.95
CA ILE A 110 14.36 15.10 -10.11
C ILE A 110 12.86 14.85 -10.10
N LEU A 111 12.29 14.42 -8.96
CA LEU A 111 10.86 14.22 -8.80
C LEU A 111 10.09 15.51 -9.13
N GLN A 112 10.48 16.64 -8.55
CA GLN A 112 9.82 17.92 -8.84
C GLN A 112 9.87 18.24 -10.34
N LYS A 113 11.04 18.08 -10.99
CA LYS A 113 11.21 18.37 -12.42
C LYS A 113 10.34 17.49 -13.31
N ILE A 114 10.37 16.17 -13.11
CA ILE A 114 9.64 15.24 -14.00
C ILE A 114 8.13 15.36 -13.82
N PHE A 115 7.63 15.61 -12.61
CA PHE A 115 6.20 15.82 -12.38
C PHE A 115 5.71 17.16 -12.95
N ASN A 116 6.51 18.22 -12.86
CA ASN A 116 6.18 19.49 -13.50
C ASN A 116 6.17 19.35 -15.04
N ALA A 117 7.20 18.72 -15.61
CA ALA A 117 7.29 18.49 -17.05
C ALA A 117 6.11 17.63 -17.57
N ALA A 118 5.71 16.59 -16.83
CA ALA A 118 4.57 15.75 -17.20
C ALA A 118 3.25 16.52 -17.35
N ARG A 119 3.10 17.65 -16.65
CA ARG A 119 1.90 18.52 -16.68
C ARG A 119 1.96 19.59 -17.76
N SER A 120 3.14 19.86 -18.32
CA SER A 120 3.37 20.91 -19.33
C SER A 120 3.00 20.47 -20.77
N GLY A 121 1.97 19.63 -20.92
CA GLY A 121 1.50 19.16 -22.22
C GLY A 121 2.45 18.19 -22.93
N VAL A 122 2.33 18.11 -24.26
CA VAL A 122 3.09 17.16 -25.09
C VAL A 122 4.59 17.42 -25.01
N GLU A 123 5.01 18.68 -25.19
CA GLU A 123 6.43 19.06 -25.15
C GLU A 123 7.05 18.83 -23.78
N GLY A 124 6.32 19.14 -22.71
CA GLY A 124 6.76 18.79 -21.35
C GLY A 124 6.95 17.28 -21.14
N ARG A 125 6.00 16.46 -21.62
CA ARG A 125 6.13 15.00 -21.52
C ARG A 125 7.31 14.45 -22.31
N ARG A 126 7.72 15.06 -23.43
CA ARG A 126 8.95 14.70 -24.17
C ARG A 126 10.24 14.94 -23.38
N GLU A 127 10.20 15.81 -22.38
CA GLU A 127 11.34 16.06 -21.47
C GLU A 127 11.37 15.12 -20.26
N VAL A 128 10.32 14.32 -20.06
CA VAL A 128 10.31 13.30 -19.01
C VAL A 128 11.11 12.08 -19.46
N PRO A 129 12.15 11.66 -18.73
CA PRO A 129 12.90 10.46 -19.07
C PRO A 129 12.05 9.20 -18.87
N PRO A 130 12.23 8.15 -19.71
CA PRO A 130 11.77 6.82 -19.37
C PRO A 130 12.24 6.43 -17.97
N THR A 131 11.28 6.11 -17.10
CA THR A 131 11.53 5.80 -15.69
C THR A 131 11.30 4.30 -15.46
N PHE A 132 12.37 3.57 -15.14
CA PHE A 132 12.32 2.13 -14.90
C PHE A 132 12.32 1.85 -13.40
N LEU A 133 11.37 1.04 -12.95
CA LEU A 133 11.22 0.69 -11.53
C LEU A 133 11.85 -0.68 -11.25
N PHE A 134 12.67 -0.75 -10.21
CA PHE A 134 13.26 -2.00 -9.73
C PHE A 134 13.05 -2.15 -8.22
N ALA A 135 12.81 -3.38 -7.77
CA ALA A 135 12.83 -3.75 -6.37
C ALA A 135 13.99 -4.71 -6.06
N ASN A 136 14.48 -4.71 -4.83
CA ASN A 136 15.37 -5.76 -4.37
C ASN A 136 14.64 -7.12 -4.38
N ALA A 137 15.27 -8.16 -4.92
CA ALA A 137 14.68 -9.50 -4.94
C ALA A 137 14.73 -10.23 -3.59
N GLY A 138 15.33 -9.62 -2.56
CA GLY A 138 15.56 -10.23 -1.24
C GLY A 138 16.73 -11.23 -1.20
N THR A 139 17.24 -11.66 -2.36
CA THR A 139 18.42 -12.53 -2.48
C THR A 139 19.61 -11.73 -3.02
N TRP A 140 20.68 -11.63 -2.23
CA TRP A 140 21.91 -10.93 -2.62
C TRP A 140 21.64 -9.50 -3.14
N ARG A 141 22.21 -9.14 -4.29
CA ARG A 141 22.01 -7.87 -5.03
C ARG A 141 21.11 -8.05 -6.24
N ASP A 142 20.32 -9.12 -6.28
CA ASP A 142 19.40 -9.37 -7.39
C ASP A 142 18.25 -8.37 -7.35
N MET A 143 17.76 -8.01 -8.53
CA MET A 143 16.69 -7.03 -8.69
C MET A 143 15.52 -7.59 -9.47
N ILE A 144 14.31 -7.24 -9.08
CA ILE A 144 13.08 -7.53 -9.81
C ILE A 144 12.70 -6.27 -10.59
N PHE A 145 12.46 -6.41 -11.89
CA PHE A 145 11.95 -5.30 -12.70
C PHE A 145 10.43 -5.16 -12.50
N LEU A 146 9.99 -4.02 -11.98
CA LEU A 146 8.57 -3.76 -11.69
C LEU A 146 7.83 -3.15 -12.90
N GLY A 147 8.55 -2.47 -13.81
CA GLY A 147 7.97 -1.94 -15.04
C GLY A 147 8.49 -0.57 -15.46
N LEU A 148 7.98 -0.10 -16.60
CA LEU A 148 8.17 1.26 -17.11
C LEU A 148 7.08 2.15 -16.52
N ALA A 149 7.46 3.27 -15.90
CA ALA A 149 6.56 4.13 -15.18
C ALA A 149 6.54 5.56 -15.73
N VAL A 150 5.39 6.22 -15.54
CA VAL A 150 5.17 7.64 -15.88
C VAL A 150 4.65 8.40 -14.66
N PRO A 151 4.96 9.71 -14.50
CA PRO A 151 4.46 10.50 -13.38
C PRO A 151 2.93 10.59 -13.32
N GLY A 152 2.40 10.50 -12.10
CA GLY A 152 0.99 10.63 -11.77
C GLY A 152 0.18 9.33 -11.86
N ALA A 153 -1.06 9.39 -11.42
CA ALA A 153 -2.03 8.30 -11.43
C ALA A 153 -3.39 8.80 -11.92
N SER A 154 -4.17 7.96 -12.60
CA SER A 154 -5.42 8.37 -13.27
C SER A 154 -6.58 8.61 -12.30
N ASP A 155 -6.45 8.12 -11.07
CA ASP A 155 -7.41 8.16 -9.97
C ASP A 155 -7.17 9.32 -9.00
N LEU A 156 -6.13 10.14 -9.23
CA LEU A 156 -5.73 11.22 -8.33
C LEU A 156 -5.88 12.59 -8.98
N ASP A 157 -6.19 13.58 -8.14
CA ASP A 157 -6.08 14.98 -8.52
C ASP A 157 -4.61 15.36 -8.75
N ALA A 158 -4.37 16.33 -9.65
CA ALA A 158 -3.02 16.76 -10.02
C ALA A 158 -2.18 17.23 -8.82
N SER A 159 -2.81 17.73 -7.75
CA SER A 159 -2.16 18.13 -6.50
C SER A 159 -1.69 16.96 -5.63
N GLU A 160 -2.20 15.76 -5.85
CA GLU A 160 -1.93 14.59 -5.01
C GLU A 160 -0.87 13.64 -5.59
N GLU A 161 -0.51 13.83 -6.85
CA GLU A 161 0.48 13.03 -7.56
C GLU A 161 1.91 13.19 -6.99
N LEU A 162 2.26 14.40 -6.49
CA LEU A 162 3.53 14.68 -5.83
C LEU A 162 3.31 15.60 -4.62
N VAL A 163 3.39 15.03 -3.41
CA VAL A 163 3.07 15.74 -2.17
C VAL A 163 4.29 15.83 -1.27
N ALA A 164 4.57 17.02 -0.73
CA ALA A 164 5.56 17.18 0.34
C ALA A 164 4.93 16.77 1.67
N ILE A 165 5.42 15.69 2.26
CA ILE A 165 4.93 15.17 3.54
C ILE A 165 5.91 15.51 4.67
N TRP A 166 5.37 15.86 5.83
CA TRP A 166 6.14 16.08 7.05
C TRP A 166 6.36 14.77 7.78
N ARG A 167 7.61 14.52 8.21
CA ARG A 167 7.97 13.47 9.16
C ARG A 167 8.72 14.06 10.34
N THR A 168 8.71 13.33 11.45
CA THR A 168 9.49 13.66 12.64
C THR A 168 10.46 12.53 12.94
N ALA A 169 11.75 12.83 13.06
CA ALA A 169 12.76 11.89 13.52
C ALA A 169 13.68 12.59 14.52
N GLY A 170 13.97 11.94 15.66
CA GLY A 170 14.82 12.54 16.71
C GLY A 170 14.29 13.88 17.26
N GLY A 171 12.96 14.06 17.31
CA GLY A 171 12.32 15.31 17.75
C GLY A 171 12.34 16.46 16.73
N GLN A 172 12.94 16.26 15.54
CA GLN A 172 13.03 17.28 14.49
C GLN A 172 12.09 16.95 13.33
N ARG A 173 11.40 17.98 12.83
CA ARG A 173 10.53 17.88 11.66
C ARG A 173 11.31 18.13 10.38
N PHE A 174 11.02 17.35 9.34
CA PHE A 174 11.57 17.53 8.01
C PHE A 174 10.57 17.08 6.94
N GLN A 175 10.75 17.60 5.73
CA GLN A 175 9.87 17.30 4.60
C GLN A 175 10.53 16.34 3.62
N ASN A 176 9.74 15.44 3.05
CA ASN A 176 10.14 14.60 1.93
C ASN A 176 9.01 14.50 0.92
N TYR A 177 9.30 14.07 -0.31
CA TYR A 177 8.24 13.83 -1.29
C TYR A 177 7.63 12.44 -1.15
N ARG A 178 6.31 12.37 -1.38
CA ARG A 178 5.60 11.15 -1.77
C ARG A 178 5.16 11.34 -3.22
N ALA A 179 5.70 10.52 -4.11
CA ALA A 179 5.44 10.53 -5.54
C ALA A 179 4.59 9.32 -5.94
N ARG A 180 3.59 9.56 -6.80
CA ARG A 180 2.73 8.51 -7.38
C ARG A 180 3.05 8.37 -8.86
N PHE A 181 3.37 7.16 -9.28
CA PHE A 181 3.64 6.81 -10.66
C PHE A 181 2.62 5.78 -11.14
N THR A 182 2.32 5.80 -12.43
CA THR A 182 1.59 4.71 -13.09
C THR A 182 2.59 3.82 -13.81
N VAL A 183 2.59 2.53 -13.48
CA VAL A 183 3.31 1.50 -14.27
C VAL A 183 2.52 1.26 -15.55
N LEU A 184 3.13 1.50 -16.69
CA LEU A 184 2.49 1.33 -17.99
C LEU A 184 2.33 -0.15 -18.33
N ASN A 185 1.25 -0.49 -19.04
CA ASN A 185 0.97 -1.81 -19.57
C ASN A 185 1.95 -2.17 -20.70
N VAL A 186 3.17 -2.52 -20.28
CA VAL A 186 4.28 -2.89 -21.15
C VAL A 186 4.98 -4.10 -20.50
N PRO A 187 4.54 -5.33 -20.81
CA PRO A 187 5.08 -6.53 -20.17
C PRO A 187 6.54 -6.80 -20.54
N THR A 188 7.02 -6.25 -21.66
CA THR A 188 8.40 -6.40 -22.12
C THR A 188 8.93 -5.10 -22.70
N ILE A 189 10.10 -4.67 -22.22
CA ILE A 189 10.89 -3.59 -22.78
C ILE A 189 12.00 -4.18 -23.63
N THR A 190 11.95 -3.93 -24.94
CA THR A 190 12.92 -4.49 -25.88
C THR A 190 14.32 -3.93 -25.66
N ARG A 191 15.32 -4.81 -25.79
CA ARG A 191 16.74 -4.46 -25.72
C ARG A 191 17.13 -3.37 -26.72
N THR A 192 16.58 -3.43 -27.94
CA THR A 192 16.80 -2.44 -29.00
C THR A 192 16.39 -1.02 -28.58
N TRP A 193 15.20 -0.85 -28.01
CA TRP A 193 14.79 0.45 -27.47
C TRP A 193 15.71 0.92 -26.34
N LEU A 194 16.03 0.03 -25.39
CA LEU A 194 16.94 0.37 -24.29
C LEU A 194 18.33 0.79 -24.80
N ASP A 195 18.85 0.15 -25.84
CA ASP A 195 20.12 0.51 -26.47
C ASP A 195 20.06 1.89 -27.14
N SER A 196 18.93 2.23 -27.79
CA SER A 196 18.69 3.58 -28.32
C SER A 196 18.76 4.64 -27.21
N LEU A 197 18.15 4.35 -26.05
CA LEU A 197 18.19 5.24 -24.88
C LEU A 197 19.60 5.34 -24.29
N ILE A 198 20.33 4.22 -24.19
CA ILE A 198 21.72 4.19 -23.69
C ILE A 198 22.65 4.97 -24.60
N ALA A 199 22.47 4.85 -25.93
CA ALA A 199 23.23 5.60 -26.94
C ALA A 199 22.93 7.10 -26.93
N GLY A 200 21.93 7.56 -26.17
CA GLY A 200 21.49 8.96 -26.14
C GLY A 200 20.76 9.39 -27.42
N LYS A 201 20.28 8.42 -28.21
CA LYS A 201 19.52 8.63 -29.46
C LYS A 201 18.19 7.89 -29.35
N PRO A 202 17.24 8.39 -28.54
CA PRO A 202 15.95 7.73 -28.36
C PRO A 202 15.22 7.64 -29.70
N GLU A 203 14.87 6.42 -30.10
CA GLU A 203 14.07 6.18 -31.30
C GLU A 203 12.61 5.97 -30.90
N ASP A 204 11.76 6.95 -31.24
CA ASP A 204 10.33 6.94 -30.90
C ASP A 204 9.60 5.71 -31.48
N GLU A 205 10.06 5.19 -32.62
CA GLU A 205 9.50 4.00 -33.30
C GLU A 205 9.73 2.70 -32.51
N LEU A 206 10.84 2.62 -31.77
CA LEU A 206 11.17 1.48 -30.92
C LEU A 206 10.47 1.56 -29.55
N ALA A 207 9.94 2.73 -29.19
CA ALA A 207 9.33 2.93 -27.88
C ALA A 207 8.01 2.15 -27.75
N PRO A 208 7.70 1.58 -26.57
CA PRO A 208 6.44 0.88 -26.36
C PRO A 208 5.20 1.74 -26.66
N GLU A 209 4.14 1.14 -27.20
CA GLU A 209 2.92 1.85 -27.58
C GLU A 209 2.31 2.66 -26.42
N ALA A 210 2.30 2.10 -25.20
CA ALA A 210 1.79 2.77 -24.02
C ALA A 210 2.61 4.02 -23.65
N TRP A 211 3.93 4.00 -23.86
CA TRP A 211 4.81 5.16 -23.67
C TRP A 211 4.51 6.23 -24.71
N GLN A 212 4.45 5.86 -25.99
CA GLN A 212 4.12 6.80 -27.06
C GLN A 212 2.73 7.44 -26.87
N THR A 213 1.75 6.63 -26.44
CA THR A 213 0.40 7.11 -26.13
C THR A 213 0.42 8.15 -25.02
N TRP A 214 1.17 7.89 -23.95
CA TRP A 214 1.31 8.82 -22.84
C TRP A 214 1.97 10.14 -23.29
N ILE A 215 3.07 10.08 -24.05
CA ILE A 215 3.71 11.29 -24.60
C ILE A 215 2.71 12.12 -25.42
N LYS A 216 2.01 11.48 -26.36
CA LYS A 216 1.10 12.16 -27.31
C LYS A 216 -0.16 12.71 -26.64
N THR A 217 -0.76 11.96 -25.72
CA THR A 217 -2.12 12.24 -25.22
C THR A 217 -2.20 12.54 -23.72
N GLY A 218 -1.18 12.19 -22.94
CA GLY A 218 -1.22 12.18 -21.48
C GLY A 218 -1.97 10.96 -20.90
N ARG A 219 -2.65 10.15 -21.72
CA ARG A 219 -3.39 8.97 -21.26
C ARG A 219 -2.42 7.91 -20.73
N ARG A 220 -2.64 7.49 -19.49
CA ARG A 220 -1.86 6.45 -18.81
C ARG A 220 -2.58 5.10 -18.97
N LYS A 221 -2.01 4.19 -19.76
CA LYS A 221 -2.50 2.80 -19.87
C LYS A 221 -1.80 1.97 -18.78
N ALA A 222 -2.42 1.80 -17.61
CA ALA A 222 -1.81 1.14 -16.47
C ALA A 222 -1.68 -0.38 -16.65
N LEU A 223 -0.60 -0.98 -16.13
CA LEU A 223 -0.44 -2.42 -16.00
C LEU A 223 -1.22 -2.89 -14.78
N MET A 224 -2.44 -3.35 -15.04
CA MET A 224 -3.34 -3.87 -14.02
C MET A 224 -3.27 -5.40 -14.04
N ALA A 225 -3.04 -6.00 -12.88
CA ALA A 225 -3.13 -7.44 -12.67
C ALA A 225 -4.36 -7.73 -11.81
N THR A 226 -5.41 -8.24 -12.44
CA THR A 226 -6.54 -8.80 -11.69
C THR A 226 -6.03 -10.05 -10.97
N ARG A 227 -6.17 -10.11 -9.65
CA ARG A 227 -5.80 -11.31 -8.88
C ARG A 227 -6.54 -12.52 -9.44
N SER A 228 -5.81 -13.53 -9.88
CA SER A 228 -6.37 -14.81 -10.35
C SER A 228 -6.89 -15.70 -9.21
N LEU A 229 -6.45 -15.42 -7.97
CA LEU A 229 -6.95 -16.01 -6.74
C LEU A 229 -7.47 -14.88 -5.84
N GLU A 230 -8.79 -14.78 -5.68
CA GLU A 230 -9.39 -13.71 -4.87
C GLU A 230 -9.23 -13.93 -3.35
N TYR A 231 -8.76 -15.11 -2.92
CA TYR A 231 -8.54 -15.43 -1.51
C TYR A 231 -7.05 -15.42 -1.14
N ARG A 232 -6.74 -14.98 0.09
CA ARG A 232 -5.36 -14.87 0.62
C ARG A 232 -4.99 -16.08 1.48
N SER A 233 -3.77 -16.58 1.34
CA SER A 233 -3.19 -17.58 2.24
C SER A 233 -2.94 -17.02 3.65
N LYS A 234 -2.70 -17.91 4.64
CA LYS A 234 -2.34 -17.50 6.01
C LYS A 234 -1.14 -16.56 6.03
N GLY A 235 -0.08 -16.88 5.27
CA GLY A 235 1.13 -16.06 5.22
C GLY A 235 0.90 -14.66 4.63
N GLU A 236 -0.04 -14.52 3.70
CA GLU A 236 -0.38 -13.22 3.10
C GLU A 236 -1.28 -12.36 4.00
N GLN A 237 -1.94 -12.96 4.99
CA GLN A 237 -2.85 -12.27 5.92
C GLN A 237 -2.16 -11.83 7.22
N LEU A 238 -0.98 -12.39 7.53
CA LEU A 238 -0.21 -12.08 8.73
C LEU A 238 0.87 -11.01 8.47
N PRO A 239 1.38 -10.35 9.52
CA PRO A 239 2.51 -9.42 9.38
C PRO A 239 3.74 -10.09 8.76
N ARG A 240 4.50 -9.33 7.98
CA ARG A 240 5.67 -9.83 7.23
C ARG A 240 7.01 -9.62 7.94
N ASP A 241 7.01 -8.86 9.03
CA ASP A 241 8.20 -8.48 9.77
C ASP A 241 7.94 -8.49 11.28
N LYS A 242 9.03 -8.55 12.06
CA LYS A 242 8.98 -8.66 13.52
C LYS A 242 8.32 -7.46 14.21
N GLU A 243 8.45 -6.27 13.63
CA GLU A 243 7.84 -5.06 14.19
C GLU A 243 6.32 -5.11 14.02
N GLY A 244 5.84 -5.59 12.87
CA GLY A 244 4.42 -5.83 12.62
C GLY A 244 3.84 -6.91 13.54
N GLU A 245 4.60 -7.99 13.79
CA GLU A 245 4.23 -9.00 14.80
C GLU A 245 4.09 -8.37 16.19
N ALA A 246 5.06 -7.53 16.59
CA ALA A 246 5.03 -6.82 17.86
C ALA A 246 3.84 -5.84 17.98
N ILE A 247 3.51 -5.11 16.91
CA ILE A 247 2.34 -4.22 16.85
C ILE A 247 1.05 -4.99 17.12
N VAL A 248 0.83 -6.11 16.44
CA VAL A 248 -0.38 -6.92 16.62
C VAL A 248 -0.41 -7.53 18.02
N GLN A 249 0.74 -7.94 18.55
CA GLN A 249 0.84 -8.47 19.90
C GLN A 249 0.46 -7.42 20.96
N VAL A 250 0.94 -6.18 20.85
CA VAL A 250 0.56 -5.07 21.73
C VAL A 250 -0.96 -4.84 21.73
N ILE A 251 -1.60 -4.87 20.56
CA ILE A 251 -3.06 -4.72 20.45
C ILE A 251 -3.78 -5.85 21.18
N ARG A 252 -3.35 -7.10 20.98
CA ARG A 252 -3.96 -8.26 21.64
C ARG A 252 -3.81 -8.17 23.16
N ASP A 253 -2.61 -7.85 23.64
CA ASP A 253 -2.33 -7.77 25.08
C ASP A 253 -3.11 -6.63 25.75
N TYR A 254 -3.34 -5.52 25.05
CA TYR A 254 -4.13 -4.39 25.54
C TYR A 254 -5.60 -4.76 25.78
N PHE A 255 -6.21 -5.55 24.88
CA PHE A 255 -7.63 -5.91 24.95
C PHE A 255 -7.88 -7.31 25.52
N LYS A 256 -6.87 -8.00 26.06
CA LYS A 256 -6.98 -9.39 26.53
C LYS A 256 -8.04 -9.57 27.61
N ASP A 257 -8.15 -8.61 28.52
CA ASP A 257 -9.06 -8.64 29.67
C ASP A 257 -10.44 -8.04 29.33
N THR A 258 -10.52 -7.27 28.23
CA THR A 258 -11.76 -6.66 27.72
C THR A 258 -11.95 -6.90 26.22
N PRO A 259 -12.20 -8.15 25.77
CA PRO A 259 -12.28 -8.47 24.34
C PRO A 259 -13.34 -7.66 23.57
N HIS A 260 -14.44 -7.26 24.21
CA HIS A 260 -15.48 -6.41 23.61
C HIS A 260 -15.00 -4.98 23.33
N ALA A 261 -14.05 -4.46 24.11
CA ALA A 261 -13.51 -3.12 23.88
C ALA A 261 -12.69 -3.03 22.59
N PHE A 262 -12.19 -4.17 22.07
CA PHE A 262 -11.53 -4.22 20.77
C PHE A 262 -12.44 -3.76 19.62
N GLU A 263 -13.77 -3.86 19.76
CA GLU A 263 -14.72 -3.40 18.73
C GLU A 263 -14.53 -1.90 18.41
N HIS A 264 -14.18 -1.08 19.41
CA HIS A 264 -13.86 0.34 19.20
C HIS A 264 -12.54 0.53 18.45
N CYS A 265 -11.52 -0.28 18.77
CA CYS A 265 -10.26 -0.29 18.02
C CYS A 265 -10.47 -0.73 16.57
N ALA A 266 -11.27 -1.77 16.34
CA ALA A 266 -11.63 -2.24 15.00
C ALA A 266 -12.36 -1.15 14.21
N ALA A 267 -13.26 -0.41 14.84
CA ALA A 267 -13.94 0.72 14.22
C ALA A 267 -12.97 1.85 13.82
N ALA A 268 -11.99 2.16 14.67
CA ALA A 268 -10.94 3.14 14.34
C ALA A 268 -10.08 2.67 13.15
N VAL A 269 -9.69 1.40 13.12
CA VAL A 269 -8.96 0.80 11.99
C VAL A 269 -9.80 0.84 10.71
N ALA A 270 -11.10 0.54 10.77
CA ALA A 270 -11.99 0.63 9.62
C ALA A 270 -12.07 2.07 9.06
N ARG A 271 -12.05 3.10 9.92
CA ARG A 271 -11.99 4.50 9.51
C ARG A 271 -10.66 4.87 8.85
N PHE A 272 -9.54 4.26 9.25
CA PHE A 272 -8.26 4.44 8.54
C PHE A 272 -8.31 3.88 7.12
N MET A 273 -9.07 2.81 6.90
CA MET A 273 -9.25 2.20 5.58
C MET A 273 -10.26 2.96 4.72
N MET A 274 -11.34 3.45 5.34
CA MET A 274 -12.46 4.09 4.67
C MET A 274 -12.68 5.50 5.25
N PRO A 275 -11.97 6.53 4.75
CA PRO A 275 -12.03 7.88 5.32
C PRO A 275 -13.41 8.54 5.15
N ASP A 276 -14.21 8.12 4.16
CA ASP A 276 -15.55 8.62 3.89
C ASP A 276 -16.66 7.98 4.75
N VAL A 277 -16.28 7.26 5.80
CA VAL A 277 -17.24 6.76 6.80
C VAL A 277 -17.83 7.95 7.56
N VAL A 278 -19.13 8.16 7.39
CA VAL A 278 -19.88 9.28 7.99
C VAL A 278 -20.24 8.96 9.44
N SER A 279 -20.69 7.74 9.69
CA SER A 279 -21.02 7.24 11.03
C SER A 279 -20.55 5.80 11.17
N LEU A 280 -20.12 5.45 12.37
CA LEU A 280 -19.77 4.08 12.73
C LEU A 280 -19.97 3.93 14.22
N ASP A 281 -21.10 3.32 14.57
CA ASP A 281 -21.56 3.13 15.93
C ASP A 281 -21.27 1.70 16.37
N VAL A 282 -20.40 1.57 17.38
CA VAL A 282 -20.22 0.32 18.10
C VAL A 282 -21.40 0.19 19.06
N THR A 283 -22.36 -0.63 18.67
CA THR A 283 -23.66 -0.73 19.34
C THR A 283 -23.58 -1.51 20.66
N ARG A 284 -24.38 -1.12 21.67
CA ARG A 284 -24.54 -1.87 22.94
C ARG A 284 -25.10 -3.28 22.72
N PRO A 285 -24.79 -4.27 23.58
CA PRO A 285 -25.34 -5.62 23.48
C PRO A 285 -26.88 -5.61 23.43
N SER A 286 -27.49 -6.27 22.45
CA SER A 286 -28.95 -6.53 22.47
C SER A 286 -29.28 -7.81 23.21
N ARG A 287 -30.55 -7.92 23.60
CA ARG A 287 -31.19 -9.01 24.35
C ARG A 287 -30.97 -10.41 23.74
N ASP A 288 -30.68 -10.50 22.44
CA ASP A 288 -30.40 -11.75 21.69
C ASP A 288 -28.88 -12.06 21.55
N GLY A 289 -28.01 -11.39 22.30
CA GLY A 289 -26.62 -11.84 22.50
C GLY A 289 -25.62 -11.54 21.38
N GLY A 290 -25.87 -10.57 20.51
CA GLY A 290 -24.81 -10.15 19.58
C GLY A 290 -25.00 -8.82 18.89
N ARG A 291 -23.95 -8.00 18.87
CA ARG A 291 -23.73 -6.94 17.86
C ARG A 291 -22.24 -6.68 17.68
N ASP A 292 -21.84 -6.42 16.45
CA ASP A 292 -20.56 -5.83 16.09
C ASP A 292 -20.93 -4.69 15.10
N GLY A 293 -20.24 -3.54 15.18
CA GLY A 293 -20.76 -2.19 14.82
C GLY A 293 -21.48 -1.98 13.47
N VAL A 294 -22.22 -0.87 13.39
CA VAL A 294 -22.96 -0.46 12.18
C VAL A 294 -22.43 0.88 11.72
N GLY A 295 -22.14 1.01 10.42
CA GLY A 295 -21.69 2.28 9.86
C GLY A 295 -22.33 2.63 8.54
N GLN A 296 -22.12 3.88 8.14
CA GLN A 296 -22.54 4.44 6.86
C GLN A 296 -21.32 4.99 6.13
N LEU A 297 -21.08 4.48 4.92
CA LEU A 297 -20.04 4.94 4.03
C LEU A 297 -20.65 5.88 2.97
N ARG A 298 -20.04 7.04 2.75
CA ARG A 298 -20.41 7.89 1.62
C ARG A 298 -19.76 7.36 0.34
N VAL A 299 -20.56 7.21 -0.71
CA VAL A 299 -20.09 6.90 -2.07
C VAL A 299 -20.43 8.07 -2.99
N GLY A 300 -19.41 8.61 -3.67
CA GLY A 300 -19.51 9.83 -4.47
C GLY A 300 -19.24 11.10 -3.66
N ALA A 301 -19.21 12.25 -4.35
CA ALA A 301 -18.84 13.53 -3.76
C ALA A 301 -19.99 14.56 -3.79
N GLY A 302 -19.97 15.49 -2.83
CA GLY A 302 -20.90 16.61 -2.79
C GLY A 302 -22.37 16.20 -2.59
N PRO A 303 -23.34 17.01 -3.07
CA PRO A 303 -24.77 16.76 -2.91
C PRO A 303 -25.29 15.48 -3.57
N SER A 304 -24.57 14.94 -4.56
CA SER A 304 -24.96 13.72 -5.28
C SER A 304 -24.43 12.43 -4.63
N GLY A 305 -23.66 12.54 -3.55
CA GLY A 305 -23.16 11.38 -2.82
C GLY A 305 -24.29 10.59 -2.14
N ILE A 306 -24.21 9.27 -2.17
CA ILE A 306 -25.16 8.38 -1.50
C ILE A 306 -24.53 7.79 -0.22
N LEU A 307 -25.37 7.33 0.70
CA LEU A 307 -24.93 6.59 1.88
C LEU A 307 -25.20 5.10 1.69
N VAL A 308 -24.21 4.30 2.06
CA VAL A 308 -24.23 2.84 1.96
C VAL A 308 -23.99 2.27 3.34
N ASP A 309 -24.91 1.44 3.81
CA ASP A 309 -24.86 0.85 5.15
C ASP A 309 -23.97 -0.39 5.16
N PHE A 310 -23.15 -0.53 6.22
CA PHE A 310 -22.32 -1.70 6.44
C PHE A 310 -22.35 -2.22 7.88
N ALA A 311 -22.09 -3.52 8.02
CA ALA A 311 -21.82 -4.15 9.31
C ALA A 311 -20.31 -4.30 9.51
N LEU A 312 -19.84 -4.14 10.73
CA LEU A 312 -18.47 -4.39 11.15
C LEU A 312 -18.49 -5.61 12.08
N GLU A 313 -17.65 -6.61 11.88
CA GLU A 313 -17.41 -7.73 12.82
C GLU A 313 -15.98 -7.63 13.34
N ALA A 314 -15.78 -7.72 14.65
CA ALA A 314 -14.45 -7.60 15.25
C ALA A 314 -14.03 -8.89 15.96
N LYS A 315 -12.81 -9.36 15.72
CA LYS A 315 -12.25 -10.58 16.32
C LYS A 315 -10.81 -10.37 16.78
N CYS A 316 -10.61 -10.16 18.08
CA CYS A 316 -9.28 -10.13 18.69
C CYS A 316 -8.80 -11.55 19.00
N TYR A 317 -8.25 -12.25 18.00
CA TYR A 317 -7.79 -13.63 18.12
C TYR A 317 -6.26 -13.74 18.16
N SER A 318 -5.78 -14.80 18.80
CA SER A 318 -4.37 -15.17 18.84
C SER A 318 -3.86 -15.62 17.46
N PRO A 319 -2.53 -15.66 17.21
CA PRO A 319 -1.98 -16.11 15.93
C PRO A 319 -2.03 -17.64 15.76
N SER A 320 -2.60 -18.36 16.72
CA SER A 320 -2.93 -19.79 16.63
C SER A 320 -4.37 -20.03 16.19
N ASN A 321 -5.24 -19.02 16.22
CA ASN A 321 -6.68 -19.17 16.00
C ASN A 321 -7.13 -18.35 14.80
N SER A 322 -7.74 -19.00 13.80
CA SER A 322 -8.34 -18.33 12.65
C SER A 322 -9.78 -17.90 12.92
N VAL A 323 -10.24 -16.91 12.15
CA VAL A 323 -11.67 -16.68 11.94
C VAL A 323 -12.15 -17.70 10.92
N GLY A 324 -13.21 -18.43 11.24
CA GLY A 324 -13.73 -19.49 10.39
C GLY A 324 -15.18 -19.31 9.99
N VAL A 325 -15.74 -20.38 9.41
CA VAL A 325 -17.09 -20.38 8.80
C VAL A 325 -18.16 -19.92 9.79
N ARG A 326 -18.08 -20.31 11.08
CA ARG A 326 -19.09 -19.91 12.08
C ARG A 326 -19.19 -18.40 12.25
N GLU A 327 -18.06 -17.73 12.45
CA GLU A 327 -18.00 -16.27 12.57
C GLU A 327 -18.40 -15.59 11.25
N MET A 328 -18.02 -16.18 10.11
CA MET A 328 -18.41 -15.69 8.79
C MET A 328 -19.90 -15.77 8.54
N SER A 329 -20.54 -16.91 8.78
CA SER A 329 -21.98 -17.07 8.64
C SER A 329 -22.75 -16.10 9.55
N ARG A 330 -22.22 -15.81 10.75
CA ARG A 330 -22.77 -14.78 11.64
C ARG A 330 -22.72 -13.40 10.98
N LEU A 331 -21.60 -12.99 10.38
CA LEU A 331 -21.50 -11.73 9.65
C LEU A 331 -22.43 -11.70 8.42
N ILE A 332 -22.45 -12.75 7.61
CA ILE A 332 -23.30 -12.86 6.41
C ILE A 332 -24.78 -12.72 6.77
N SER A 333 -25.22 -13.39 7.86
CA SER A 333 -26.61 -13.27 8.33
C SER A 333 -27.03 -11.82 8.64
N ARG A 334 -26.07 -10.97 9.02
CA ARG A 334 -26.29 -9.54 9.36
C ARG A 334 -26.32 -8.64 8.13
N LEU A 335 -25.94 -9.14 6.95
CA LEU A 335 -25.95 -8.37 5.70
C LEU A 335 -27.33 -8.23 5.07
N ARG A 336 -28.36 -8.91 5.57
CA ARG A 336 -29.70 -8.93 4.95
C ARG A 336 -30.33 -7.54 4.71
N HIS A 337 -29.91 -6.53 5.47
CA HIS A 337 -30.38 -5.14 5.34
C HIS A 337 -29.23 -4.16 5.11
N ARG A 338 -28.08 -4.63 4.64
CA ARG A 338 -26.85 -3.85 4.48
C ARG A 338 -26.19 -4.19 3.16
N GLN A 339 -25.47 -3.25 2.59
CA GLN A 339 -24.87 -3.46 1.28
C GLN A 339 -23.55 -4.24 1.36
N PHE A 340 -22.81 -4.13 2.48
CA PHE A 340 -21.57 -4.89 2.68
C PHE A 340 -21.21 -5.09 4.16
N GLY A 341 -20.22 -5.93 4.42
CA GLY A 341 -19.64 -6.19 5.73
C GLY A 341 -18.14 -5.89 5.77
N VAL A 342 -17.62 -5.63 6.97
CA VAL A 342 -16.19 -5.47 7.24
C VAL A 342 -15.83 -6.39 8.38
N LEU A 343 -14.97 -7.37 8.14
CA LEU A 343 -14.41 -8.22 9.19
C LEU A 343 -13.02 -7.68 9.56
N VAL A 344 -12.84 -7.29 10.82
CA VAL A 344 -11.53 -6.88 11.36
C VAL A 344 -11.04 -7.92 12.35
N THR A 345 -9.86 -8.48 12.11
CA THR A 345 -9.26 -9.44 13.03
C THR A 345 -7.77 -9.22 13.23
N THR A 346 -7.32 -9.38 14.46
CA THR A 346 -5.88 -9.43 14.79
C THR A 346 -5.24 -10.75 14.35
N SER A 347 -5.96 -11.64 13.65
CA SER A 347 -5.49 -12.94 13.17
C SER A 347 -5.66 -13.07 11.64
N TRP A 348 -5.99 -14.27 11.14
CA TRP A 348 -6.30 -14.54 9.72
C TRP A 348 -7.66 -15.22 9.58
N VAL A 349 -8.27 -15.08 8.41
CA VAL A 349 -9.44 -15.87 7.98
C VAL A 349 -8.94 -17.18 7.37
N ASP A 350 -9.50 -18.31 7.80
CA ASP A 350 -9.09 -19.60 7.25
C ASP A 350 -9.47 -19.75 5.78
N LEU A 351 -8.82 -20.70 5.10
CA LEU A 351 -8.94 -20.86 3.66
C LEU A 351 -10.37 -21.22 3.22
N GLN A 352 -11.11 -22.00 4.01
CA GLN A 352 -12.46 -22.41 3.68
C GLN A 352 -13.41 -21.21 3.77
N ALA A 353 -13.35 -20.48 4.89
CA ALA A 353 -14.12 -19.27 5.12
C ALA A 353 -13.81 -18.18 4.07
N TYR A 354 -12.54 -18.00 3.70
CA TYR A 354 -12.16 -17.02 2.68
C TYR A 354 -12.70 -17.42 1.30
N LYS A 355 -12.62 -18.71 0.94
CA LYS A 355 -13.19 -19.20 -0.32
C LYS A 355 -14.69 -18.95 -0.39
N GLU A 356 -15.43 -19.25 0.67
CA GLU A 356 -16.88 -18.98 0.75
C GLU A 356 -17.19 -17.51 0.47
N ILE A 357 -16.46 -16.56 1.08
CA ILE A 357 -16.64 -15.12 0.81
C ILE A 357 -16.54 -14.79 -0.69
N LYS A 358 -15.58 -15.41 -1.38
CA LYS A 358 -15.23 -15.07 -2.77
C LYS A 358 -16.06 -15.83 -3.78
N GLU A 359 -16.19 -17.14 -3.60
CA GLU A 359 -16.97 -18.02 -4.48
C GLU A 359 -18.46 -17.67 -4.44
N ASP A 360 -19.00 -17.34 -3.25
CA ASP A 360 -20.40 -16.93 -3.08
C ASP A 360 -20.63 -15.42 -3.23
N GLN A 361 -19.57 -14.67 -3.60
CA GLN A 361 -19.60 -13.22 -3.84
C GLN A 361 -20.22 -12.42 -2.68
N HIS A 362 -19.98 -12.86 -1.44
CA HIS A 362 -20.41 -12.10 -0.28
C HIS A 362 -19.66 -10.76 -0.23
N PRO A 363 -20.36 -9.62 -0.15
CA PRO A 363 -19.74 -8.30 -0.15
C PRO A 363 -19.10 -8.03 1.22
N ILE A 364 -17.95 -8.66 1.48
CA ILE A 364 -17.24 -8.61 2.75
C ILE A 364 -15.81 -8.17 2.52
N VAL A 365 -15.42 -7.07 3.15
CA VAL A 365 -14.04 -6.61 3.24
C VAL A 365 -13.38 -7.32 4.41
N VAL A 366 -12.26 -8.01 4.16
CA VAL A 366 -11.47 -8.68 5.19
C VAL A 366 -10.25 -7.83 5.53
N VAL A 367 -10.15 -7.43 6.79
CA VAL A 367 -9.01 -6.70 7.38
C VAL A 367 -8.33 -7.62 8.38
N SER A 368 -7.29 -8.33 7.94
CA SER A 368 -6.53 -9.28 8.75
C SER A 368 -5.36 -8.61 9.49
N ALA A 369 -4.61 -9.38 10.29
CA ALA A 369 -3.51 -8.87 11.10
C ALA A 369 -2.48 -8.03 10.31
N GLY A 370 -2.09 -8.49 9.12
CA GLY A 370 -1.20 -7.74 8.23
C GLY A 370 -1.80 -6.43 7.74
N ASP A 371 -3.09 -6.41 7.42
CA ASP A 371 -3.80 -5.20 6.97
C ASP A 371 -3.89 -4.16 8.09
N ILE A 372 -4.13 -4.60 9.33
CA ILE A 372 -4.12 -3.71 10.51
C ILE A 372 -2.76 -3.02 10.63
N VAL A 373 -1.66 -3.77 10.51
CA VAL A 373 -0.29 -3.22 10.57
C VAL A 373 -0.06 -2.20 9.45
N ASP A 374 -0.43 -2.53 8.22
CA ASP A 374 -0.26 -1.64 7.07
C ASP A 374 -1.07 -0.34 7.23
N LEU A 375 -2.32 -0.44 7.70
CA LEU A 375 -3.17 0.72 7.97
C LEU A 375 -2.60 1.60 9.10
N LEU A 376 -2.11 1.01 10.18
CA LEU A 376 -1.45 1.74 11.27
C LEU A 376 -0.20 2.47 10.80
N ARG A 377 0.67 1.79 10.04
CA ARG A 377 1.90 2.38 9.46
C ARG A 377 1.59 3.57 8.55
N ARG A 378 0.62 3.42 7.64
CA ARG A 378 0.16 4.51 6.75
C ARG A 378 -0.34 5.73 7.54
N ASN A 379 -0.92 5.50 8.72
CA ASN A 379 -1.44 6.52 9.61
C ASN A 379 -0.45 6.94 10.71
N GLY A 380 0.86 6.76 10.47
CA GLY A 380 1.95 7.24 11.33
C GLY A 380 2.21 6.41 12.58
N LYS A 381 1.55 5.26 12.74
CA LYS A 381 1.68 4.35 13.89
C LYS A 381 2.56 3.17 13.51
N GLY A 382 3.83 3.46 13.25
CA GLY A 382 4.75 2.53 12.60
C GLY A 382 5.48 1.54 13.52
N SER A 383 5.40 1.73 14.85
CA SER A 383 6.10 0.90 15.83
C SER A 383 5.19 0.49 17.00
N ALA A 384 5.56 -0.61 17.66
CA ALA A 384 4.83 -1.12 18.82
C ALA A 384 4.69 -0.07 19.94
N ALA A 385 5.75 0.72 20.20
CA ALA A 385 5.71 1.78 21.22
C ALA A 385 4.72 2.90 20.90
N ILE A 386 4.65 3.34 19.63
CA ILE A 386 3.69 4.36 19.20
C ILE A 386 2.26 3.81 19.30
N VAL A 387 2.06 2.55 18.91
CA VAL A 387 0.76 1.88 19.00
C VAL A 387 0.31 1.74 20.46
N THR A 388 1.19 1.37 21.39
CA THR A 388 0.88 1.34 22.83
C THR A 388 0.37 2.69 23.34
N THR A 389 1.05 3.76 22.94
CA THR A 389 0.68 5.13 23.33
C THR A 389 -0.69 5.49 22.76
N TRP A 390 -0.91 5.25 21.47
CA TRP A 390 -2.19 5.47 20.80
C TRP A 390 -3.34 4.69 21.45
N LEU A 391 -3.11 3.42 21.82
CA LEU A 391 -4.13 2.61 22.48
C LEU A 391 -4.55 3.21 23.84
N ALA A 392 -3.57 3.68 24.62
CA ALA A 392 -3.82 4.30 25.92
C ALA A 392 -4.56 5.64 25.81
N GLU A 393 -4.27 6.43 24.78
CA GLU A 393 -4.90 7.73 24.54
C GLU A 393 -6.34 7.59 24.03
N GLU A 394 -6.59 6.71 23.04
CA GLU A 394 -7.88 6.60 22.37
C GLU A 394 -8.84 5.60 23.02
N PHE A 395 -8.32 4.62 23.77
CA PHE A 395 -9.13 3.58 24.40
C PHE A 395 -8.83 3.43 25.91
N PRO A 396 -8.94 4.49 26.74
CA PRO A 396 -8.52 4.45 28.13
C PRO A 396 -9.39 3.47 28.94
N ALA A 397 -8.74 2.67 29.79
CA ALA A 397 -9.40 1.68 30.65
C ALA A 397 -10.48 2.30 31.57
N ALA A 398 -10.30 3.54 32.05
CA ALA A 398 -11.25 4.21 32.96
C ALA A 398 -12.57 4.65 32.30
N THR A 399 -12.59 4.81 30.97
CA THR A 399 -13.81 5.21 30.22
C THR A 399 -14.81 4.06 30.12
N GLN A 400 -14.38 2.83 30.43
CA GLN A 400 -15.17 1.61 30.26
C GLN A 400 -16.03 1.26 31.49
N GLU A 401 -15.69 1.76 32.69
CA GLU A 401 -16.53 1.60 33.90
C GLU A 401 -17.73 2.54 33.92
N MET A 402 -17.60 3.77 33.39
CA MET A 402 -18.71 4.74 33.34
C MET A 402 -19.83 4.36 32.35
N ALA A 403 -19.52 3.58 31.30
CA ALA A 403 -20.53 3.04 30.39
C ALA A 403 -21.30 1.85 30.99
N ALA A 404 -20.73 1.20 32.02
CA ALA A 404 -21.32 0.08 32.73
C ALA A 404 -22.12 0.49 33.97
N SER A 405 -21.88 1.68 34.56
CA SER A 405 -22.52 2.11 35.81
C SER A 405 -23.82 2.91 35.67
N SER A 406 -24.23 3.28 34.45
CA SER A 406 -25.50 4.00 34.22
C SER A 406 -26.69 3.05 33.99
N THR A 407 -26.89 2.10 34.90
CA THR A 407 -28.12 1.29 35.00
C THR A 407 -28.69 1.38 36.41
N ASP A 408 -29.98 1.68 36.46
CA ASP A 408 -30.89 1.64 37.60
C ASP A 408 -30.76 2.72 38.69
N THR A 409 -31.54 3.79 38.50
CA THR A 409 -32.31 4.35 39.61
C THR A 409 -33.75 4.51 39.15
N VAL A 410 -34.53 3.43 39.24
CA VAL A 410 -35.99 3.49 39.14
C VAL A 410 -36.50 4.10 40.44
N LEU A 411 -37.03 5.33 40.36
CA LEU A 411 -37.77 5.94 41.47
C LEU A 411 -39.09 5.17 41.67
N PRO A 412 -39.44 4.78 42.92
CA PRO A 412 -40.71 4.12 43.19
C PRO A 412 -41.87 5.12 43.05
N ILE A 413 -42.86 4.75 42.24
CA ILE A 413 -44.14 5.44 42.11
C ILE A 413 -45.01 5.02 43.31
N THR A 414 -45.34 5.95 44.18
CA THR A 414 -46.38 5.78 45.22
C THR A 414 -47.77 5.92 44.60
N PRO A 415 -48.75 5.08 44.98
CA PRO A 415 -50.13 5.23 44.53
C PRO A 415 -50.83 6.29 45.39
N ALA A 416 -51.47 7.27 44.76
CA ALA A 416 -52.40 8.19 45.42
C ALA A 416 -53.82 7.61 45.33
N LEU A 417 -54.51 7.60 46.48
CA LEU A 417 -55.96 7.56 46.61
C LEU A 417 -56.54 8.96 46.45
#